data_AF-A0A7C4R3L6-F1
#
_entry.id   AF-A0A7C4R3L6-F1
#
_cell.length_a   1.000
_cell.length_b   1.000
_cell.length_c   1.000
_cell.angle_alpha   90.00
_cell.angle_beta   90.00
_cell.angle_gamma   90.00
#
_symmetry.space_group_name_H-M   'P 1'
#
loop_
_entity.id
_entity.type
_entity.pdbx_description
1 polymer ?
#
loop_
_entity_poly.entity_id
_entity_poly.type
_entity_poly.pdbx_seq_one_letter_code
_entity_poly.pdbx_strand_id
1 'polypeptide(L)'
;MKLAYEITESANNIFSLQDEFFRLNLKKDSFSFDMKDKEKMKNDIESKINNYRVVNGLDQISGRGIEIKVEGIMVTEEIVDLINGIRNTKPDAIAINNKRIIYRSYFVVDSNGQIDSDGNKSSFPIYIQVVGDPDSLTKSLDRSGGILDILKNNSFEKLKFSVERKDNLVLPPHGGKIDFRYSKAVNY
;
A
#
# COMPACT_ATOMS: atom_id res chain seq x y z
N MET A 1 -59.96 -25.88 -46.11
CA MET A 1 -59.38 -26.39 -44.84
C MET A 1 -57.86 -26.32 -44.80
N LYS A 2 -57.12 -26.66 -45.87
CA LYS A 2 -55.63 -26.69 -45.86
C LYS A 2 -54.94 -25.33 -45.59
N LEU A 3 -55.45 -24.25 -46.18
CA LEU A 3 -54.87 -22.89 -46.05
C LEU A 3 -55.01 -22.31 -44.63
N ALA A 4 -56.16 -22.52 -43.98
CA ALA A 4 -56.40 -22.06 -42.62
C ALA A 4 -55.48 -22.78 -41.60
N TYR A 5 -55.18 -24.06 -41.87
CA TYR A 5 -54.29 -24.87 -41.04
C TYR A 5 -52.83 -24.39 -41.10
N GLU A 6 -52.31 -24.11 -42.30
CA GLU A 6 -50.95 -23.56 -42.50
C GLU A 6 -50.77 -22.19 -41.83
N ILE A 7 -51.79 -21.33 -41.88
CA ILE A 7 -51.78 -20.02 -41.21
C ILE A 7 -51.72 -20.18 -39.69
N THR A 8 -52.52 -21.09 -39.11
CA THR A 8 -52.49 -21.35 -37.67
C THR A 8 -51.17 -21.96 -37.20
N GLU A 9 -50.60 -22.87 -37.98
CA GLU A 9 -49.31 -23.49 -37.67
C GLU A 9 -48.18 -22.47 -37.73
N SER A 10 -48.17 -21.61 -38.75
CA SER A 10 -47.19 -20.52 -38.88
C SER A 10 -47.32 -19.49 -37.75
N ALA A 11 -48.55 -19.14 -37.35
CA ALA A 11 -48.78 -18.23 -36.23
C ALA A 11 -48.27 -18.82 -34.89
N ASN A 12 -48.48 -20.12 -34.66
CA ASN A 12 -47.96 -20.82 -33.49
C ASN A 12 -46.43 -20.86 -33.45
N ASN A 13 -45.79 -21.07 -34.60
CA ASN A 13 -44.32 -21.04 -34.72
C ASN A 13 -43.75 -19.64 -34.49
N ILE A 14 -44.40 -18.59 -35.01
CA ILE A 14 -43.99 -17.21 -34.73
C ILE A 14 -44.10 -16.90 -33.24
N PHE A 15 -45.17 -17.35 -32.58
CA PHE A 15 -45.37 -17.14 -31.16
C PHE A 15 -44.34 -17.86 -30.30
N SER A 16 -44.03 -19.12 -30.60
CA SER A 16 -43.01 -19.89 -29.86
C SER A 16 -41.60 -19.31 -30.06
N LEU A 17 -41.27 -18.85 -31.28
CA LEU A 17 -40.00 -18.18 -31.57
C LEU A 17 -39.87 -16.85 -30.82
N GLN A 18 -40.97 -16.09 -30.68
CA GLN A 18 -40.97 -14.85 -29.90
C GLN A 18 -40.77 -15.10 -28.40
N ASP A 19 -41.41 -16.14 -27.84
CA ASP A 19 -41.21 -16.53 -26.44
C ASP A 19 -39.77 -17.01 -26.19
N GLU A 20 -39.22 -17.82 -27.09
CA GLU A 20 -37.82 -18.26 -27.01
C GLU A 20 -36.85 -17.08 -27.08
N PHE A 21 -37.06 -16.14 -28.01
CA PHE A 21 -36.26 -14.93 -28.14
C PHE A 21 -36.30 -14.08 -26.85
N PHE A 22 -37.48 -13.94 -26.24
CA PHE A 22 -37.63 -13.23 -24.98
C PHE A 22 -36.86 -13.91 -23.84
N ARG A 23 -36.98 -15.23 -23.69
CA ARG A 23 -36.24 -16.01 -22.69
C ARG A 23 -34.72 -15.94 -22.90
N LEU A 24 -34.27 -15.99 -24.16
CA LEU A 24 -32.86 -15.87 -24.50
C LEU A 24 -32.30 -14.49 -24.14
N ASN A 25 -33.05 -13.41 -24.37
CA ASN A 25 -32.64 -12.07 -23.93
C ASN A 25 -32.58 -11.95 -22.40
N LEU A 26 -33.59 -12.45 -21.68
CA LEU A 26 -33.54 -12.47 -20.22
C LEU A 26 -32.33 -13.23 -19.69
N LYS A 27 -32.02 -14.39 -20.29
CA LYS A 27 -30.84 -15.19 -19.93
C LYS A 27 -29.53 -14.48 -20.29
N LYS A 28 -29.49 -13.75 -21.40
CA LYS A 28 -28.34 -12.93 -21.80
C LYS A 28 -28.10 -11.80 -20.79
N ASP A 29 -29.16 -11.12 -20.38
CA ASP A 29 -29.08 -10.01 -19.44
C ASP A 29 -28.62 -10.47 -18.06
N SER A 30 -29.16 -11.59 -17.55
CA SER A 30 -28.71 -12.17 -16.28
C SER A 30 -27.24 -12.60 -16.33
N PHE A 31 -26.80 -13.23 -17.43
CA PHE A 31 -25.41 -13.63 -17.60
C PHE A 31 -24.48 -12.40 -17.69
N SER A 32 -24.92 -11.32 -18.34
CA SER A 32 -24.17 -10.07 -18.41
C SER A 32 -24.00 -9.41 -17.03
N PHE A 33 -25.02 -9.53 -16.18
CA PHE A 33 -24.99 -9.03 -14.81
C PHE A 33 -24.00 -9.84 -13.94
N ASP A 34 -24.10 -11.16 -13.97
CA ASP A 34 -23.17 -12.06 -13.25
C ASP A 34 -21.70 -11.84 -13.68
N MET A 35 -21.47 -11.59 -14.97
CA MET A 35 -20.13 -11.28 -15.48
C MET A 35 -19.60 -9.95 -14.94
N LYS A 36 -20.42 -8.90 -14.88
CA LYS A 36 -20.03 -7.61 -14.29
C LYS A 36 -19.68 -7.75 -12.80
N ASP A 37 -20.45 -8.53 -12.06
CA ASP A 37 -20.17 -8.78 -10.64
C ASP A 37 -18.87 -9.57 -10.44
N LYS A 38 -18.62 -10.58 -11.27
CA LYS A 38 -17.35 -11.33 -11.28
C LYS A 38 -16.15 -10.43 -11.63
N GLU A 39 -16.27 -9.57 -12.63
CA GLU A 39 -15.22 -8.61 -12.99
C GLU A 39 -14.93 -7.63 -11.85
N LYS A 40 -15.97 -7.11 -11.20
CA LYS A 40 -15.83 -6.22 -10.04
C LYS A 40 -15.11 -6.92 -8.88
N MET A 41 -15.48 -8.16 -8.57
CA MET A 41 -14.79 -8.98 -7.56
C MET A 41 -13.33 -9.21 -7.91
N LYS A 42 -13.03 -9.54 -9.18
CA LYS A 42 -11.66 -9.73 -9.65
C LYS A 42 -10.82 -8.46 -9.45
N ASN A 43 -11.33 -7.31 -9.86
CA ASN A 43 -10.61 -6.02 -9.73
C ASN A 43 -10.37 -5.64 -8.26
N ASP A 44 -11.32 -5.93 -7.36
CA ASP A 44 -11.16 -5.71 -5.92
C ASP A 44 -10.06 -6.61 -5.33
N ILE A 45 -10.01 -7.90 -5.72
CA ILE A 45 -8.96 -8.83 -5.32
C ILE A 45 -7.59 -8.38 -5.84
N GLU A 46 -7.49 -8.00 -7.11
CA GLU A 46 -6.23 -7.51 -7.69
C GLU A 46 -5.74 -6.23 -6.99
N SER A 47 -6.64 -5.32 -6.66
CA SER A 47 -6.33 -4.11 -5.89
C SER A 47 -5.82 -4.46 -4.48
N LYS A 48 -6.45 -5.42 -3.81
CA LYS A 48 -6.01 -5.92 -2.50
C LYS A 48 -4.62 -6.57 -2.57
N ILE A 49 -4.36 -7.39 -3.59
CA ILE A 49 -3.05 -8.00 -3.82
C ILE A 49 -1.99 -6.91 -3.98
N ASN A 50 -2.26 -5.90 -4.80
CA ASN A 50 -1.35 -4.79 -5.00
C ASN A 50 -1.06 -4.04 -3.69
N ASN A 51 -2.10 -3.73 -2.92
CA ASN A 51 -1.94 -3.11 -1.61
C ASN A 51 -1.07 -3.95 -0.67
N TYR A 52 -1.27 -5.27 -0.63
CA TYR A 52 -0.43 -6.15 0.18
C TYR A 52 1.02 -6.20 -0.29
N ARG A 53 1.27 -6.15 -1.60
CA ARG A 53 2.64 -6.08 -2.13
C ARG A 53 3.33 -4.79 -1.71
N VAL A 54 2.63 -3.66 -1.80
CA VAL A 54 3.13 -2.35 -1.36
C VAL A 54 3.41 -2.34 0.15
N VAL A 55 2.49 -2.83 1.00
CA VAL A 55 2.67 -2.87 2.47
C VAL A 55 3.85 -3.73 2.88
N ASN A 56 4.05 -4.87 2.20
CA ASN A 56 5.21 -5.73 2.43
C ASN A 56 6.51 -5.19 1.82
N GLY A 57 6.46 -4.02 1.16
CA GLY A 57 7.61 -3.42 0.50
C GLY A 57 8.11 -4.22 -0.71
N LEU A 58 7.29 -5.08 -1.33
CA LEU A 58 7.70 -5.86 -2.51
C LEU A 58 7.78 -5.00 -3.77
N ASP A 59 6.99 -3.92 -3.81
CA ASP A 59 6.93 -3.00 -4.95
C ASP A 59 7.34 -1.58 -4.55
N GLN A 60 7.77 -0.84 -5.57
CA GLN A 60 8.00 0.60 -5.48
C GLN A 60 6.69 1.33 -5.20
N ILE A 61 6.77 2.41 -4.42
CA ILE A 61 5.65 3.30 -4.16
C ILE A 61 6.04 4.73 -4.48
N SER A 62 5.12 5.46 -5.12
CA SER A 62 5.25 6.88 -5.38
C SER A 62 4.04 7.62 -4.83
N GLY A 63 4.25 8.75 -4.18
CA GLY A 63 3.15 9.57 -3.69
C GLY A 63 3.63 10.84 -2.98
N ARG A 64 2.67 11.64 -2.53
CA ARG A 64 2.94 12.80 -1.67
C ARG A 64 3.47 12.32 -0.32
N GLY A 65 4.20 13.18 0.36
CA GLY A 65 4.73 12.84 1.67
C GLY A 65 5.61 13.92 2.27
N ILE A 66 6.47 13.50 3.20
CA ILE A 66 7.46 14.36 3.84
C ILE A 66 8.84 13.71 3.83
N GLU A 67 9.86 14.54 3.81
CA GLU A 67 11.25 14.15 4.04
C GLU A 67 11.73 14.83 5.32
N ILE A 68 12.22 14.03 6.27
CA ILE A 68 12.73 14.49 7.55
C ILE A 68 14.25 14.32 7.52
N LYS A 69 14.98 15.42 7.55
CA LYS A 69 16.43 15.42 7.75
C LYS A 69 16.72 15.43 9.24
N VAL A 70 17.52 14.46 9.70
CA VAL A 70 17.99 14.37 11.09
C VAL A 70 19.48 14.65 11.15
N GLU A 71 19.87 15.69 11.89
CA GLU A 71 21.26 16.04 12.16
C GLU A 71 21.57 15.84 13.65
N GLY A 72 22.68 15.16 13.95
CA GLY A 72 23.05 14.73 15.31
C GLY A 72 22.97 13.21 15.46
N ILE A 73 23.81 12.63 16.31
CA ILE A 73 23.87 11.17 16.50
C ILE A 73 22.70 10.77 17.40
N MET A 74 21.86 9.89 16.88
CA MET A 74 20.81 9.23 17.67
C MET A 74 21.31 7.88 18.19
N VAL A 75 20.81 7.47 19.35
CA VAL A 75 20.92 6.08 19.82
C VAL A 75 19.84 5.20 19.18
N THR A 76 20.00 3.88 19.31
CA THR A 76 19.10 2.91 18.69
C THR A 76 17.64 3.11 19.12
N GLU A 77 17.42 3.39 20.39
CA GLU A 77 16.12 3.60 21.00
C GLU A 77 15.39 4.81 20.38
N GLU A 78 16.10 5.91 20.15
CA GLU A 78 15.55 7.13 19.56
C GLU A 78 15.11 6.93 18.11
N ILE A 79 15.87 6.14 17.34
CA ILE A 79 15.49 5.77 15.96
C ILE A 79 14.23 4.93 15.97
N VAL A 80 14.15 3.93 16.87
CA VAL A 80 12.98 3.07 17.00
C VAL A 80 11.76 3.88 17.39
N ASP A 81 11.89 4.80 18.34
CA ASP A 81 10.81 5.68 18.78
C ASP A 81 10.35 6.63 17.66
N LEU A 82 11.29 7.19 16.89
CA LEU A 82 10.98 8.01 15.73
C LEU A 82 10.19 7.24 14.67
N ILE A 83 10.66 6.06 14.29
CA ILE A 83 9.98 5.20 13.32
C ILE A 83 8.61 4.76 13.82
N ASN A 84 8.47 4.46 15.11
CA ASN A 84 7.17 4.13 15.72
C ASN A 84 6.22 5.32 15.75
N GLY A 85 6.73 6.52 16.06
CA GLY A 85 5.98 7.77 15.98
C GLY A 85 5.44 8.01 14.57
N ILE A 86 6.28 7.76 13.55
CA ILE A 86 5.86 7.81 12.15
C ILE A 86 4.81 6.74 11.85
N ARG A 87 5.00 5.48 12.25
CA ARG A 87 4.02 4.40 12.04
C ARG A 87 2.65 4.69 12.66
N ASN A 88 2.61 5.38 13.80
CA ASN A 88 1.35 5.79 14.44
C ASN A 88 0.51 6.74 13.57
N THR A 89 1.14 7.44 12.62
CA THR A 89 0.43 8.29 11.63
C THR A 89 -0.18 7.49 10.47
N LYS A 90 0.05 6.17 10.41
CA LYS A 90 -0.39 5.28 9.34
C LYS A 90 0.06 5.74 7.94
N PRO A 91 1.37 5.93 7.72
CA PRO A 91 1.87 6.25 6.39
C PRO A 91 1.73 5.02 5.47
N ASP A 92 1.73 5.27 4.17
CA ASP A 92 1.71 4.21 3.17
C ASP A 92 3.08 3.51 3.08
N ALA A 93 4.16 4.27 3.29
CA ALA A 93 5.52 3.74 3.26
C ALA A 93 6.55 4.64 3.97
N ILE A 94 7.63 4.02 4.43
CA ILE A 94 8.75 4.67 5.13
C ILE A 94 10.07 4.17 4.54
N ALA A 95 11.03 5.06 4.36
CA ALA A 95 12.40 4.73 4.01
C ALA A 95 13.40 5.56 4.83
N ILE A 96 14.61 5.03 5.03
CA ILE A 96 15.75 5.77 5.56
C ILE A 96 16.85 5.74 4.51
N ASN A 97 17.37 6.90 4.09
CA ASN A 97 18.39 7.03 3.05
C ASN A 97 18.04 6.21 1.79
N ASN A 98 16.78 6.31 1.33
CA ASN A 98 16.23 5.57 0.20
C ASN A 98 16.16 4.05 0.40
N LYS A 99 16.31 3.52 1.60
CA LYS A 99 16.10 2.09 1.91
C LYS A 99 14.75 1.88 2.57
N ARG A 100 13.89 1.07 1.93
CA ARG A 100 12.54 0.77 2.41
C ARG A 100 12.58 0.05 3.76
N ILE A 101 11.85 0.62 4.72
CA ILE A 101 11.63 0.05 6.05
C ILE A 101 10.30 -0.70 6.05
N ILE A 102 10.34 -1.94 6.54
CA ILE A 102 9.16 -2.79 6.71
C ILE A 102 9.03 -3.22 8.18
N TYR A 103 7.97 -3.95 8.51
CA TYR A 103 7.68 -4.39 9.88
C TYR A 103 8.81 -5.24 10.52
N ARG A 104 9.58 -5.97 9.71
CA ARG A 104 10.68 -6.83 10.15
C ARG A 104 12.06 -6.13 10.14
N SER A 105 12.12 -4.89 9.67
CA SER A 105 13.38 -4.14 9.63
C SER A 105 13.90 -3.91 11.04
N TYR A 106 15.22 -4.04 11.21
CA TYR A 106 15.90 -3.73 12.46
C TYR A 106 16.81 -2.51 12.32
N PHE A 107 17.12 -1.90 13.46
CA PHE A 107 18.02 -0.77 13.58
C PHE A 107 19.00 -1.03 14.71
N VAL A 108 20.29 -0.78 14.47
CA VAL A 108 21.34 -0.82 15.50
C VAL A 108 22.28 0.34 15.25
N VAL A 109 22.57 1.13 16.28
CA VAL A 109 23.65 2.13 16.23
C VAL A 109 24.92 1.48 16.76
N ASP A 110 25.95 1.41 15.91
CA ASP A 110 27.23 0.82 16.29
C ASP A 110 28.08 1.77 17.15
N SER A 111 29.17 1.24 17.70
CA SER A 111 30.08 1.99 18.57
C SER A 111 30.73 3.20 17.89
N ASN A 112 30.69 3.27 16.55
CA ASN A 112 31.21 4.39 15.78
C ASN A 112 30.12 5.43 15.47
N GLY A 113 28.91 5.27 16.02
CA GLY A 113 27.77 6.16 15.79
C GLY A 113 27.13 5.99 14.41
N GLN A 114 27.36 4.86 13.72
CA GLN A 114 26.72 4.54 12.45
C GLN A 114 25.46 3.72 12.66
N ILE A 115 24.43 4.00 11.87
CA ILE A 115 23.17 3.26 11.90
C ILE A 115 23.26 2.08 10.93
N ASP A 116 23.14 0.88 11.44
CA ASP A 116 22.88 -0.33 10.67
C ASP A 116 21.36 -0.54 10.55
N SER A 117 20.85 -0.44 9.32
CA SER A 117 19.47 -0.77 8.96
C SER A 117 19.45 -1.97 8.02
N ASP A 118 19.05 -3.14 8.51
CA ASP A 118 19.01 -4.39 7.73
C ASP A 118 20.34 -4.69 6.98
N GLY A 119 21.48 -4.58 7.67
CA GLY A 119 22.83 -4.83 7.15
C GLY A 119 23.42 -3.69 6.30
N ASN A 120 22.76 -2.52 6.26
CA ASN A 120 23.26 -1.34 5.56
C ASN A 120 23.63 -0.27 6.58
N LYS A 121 24.93 0.05 6.61
CA LYS A 121 25.46 1.10 7.48
C LYS A 121 25.31 2.47 6.83
N SER A 122 24.81 3.42 7.61
CA SER A 122 24.62 4.82 7.24
C SER A 122 25.17 5.73 8.34
N SER A 123 25.77 6.84 7.95
CA SER A 123 26.20 7.91 8.87
C SER A 123 25.19 9.04 8.89
N PHE A 124 25.17 9.83 9.98
CA PHE A 124 24.43 11.07 10.03
C PHE A 124 25.05 12.14 9.10
N PRO A 125 24.25 13.08 8.55
CA PRO A 125 22.80 13.20 8.69
C PRO A 125 22.04 12.12 7.91
N ILE A 126 20.90 11.68 8.45
CA ILE A 126 20.01 10.72 7.77
C ILE A 126 18.77 11.42 7.24
N TYR A 127 18.20 10.86 6.18
CA TYR A 127 16.98 11.32 5.55
C TYR A 127 15.91 10.25 5.72
N ILE A 128 14.83 10.58 6.42
CA ILE A 128 13.68 9.70 6.58
C ILE A 128 12.60 10.17 5.61
N GLN A 129 12.30 9.34 4.62
CA GLN A 129 11.32 9.65 3.60
C GLN A 129 10.02 8.88 3.90
N VAL A 130 8.92 9.59 3.98
CA VAL A 130 7.61 9.02 4.35
C VAL A 130 6.60 9.38 3.28
N VAL A 131 5.99 8.37 2.67
CA VAL A 131 4.86 8.55 1.73
C VAL A 131 3.56 8.43 2.52
N GLY A 132 2.68 9.41 2.36
CA GLY A 132 1.41 9.51 3.06
C GLY A 132 0.85 10.93 3.01
N ASP A 133 -0.19 11.22 3.79
CA ASP A 133 -0.77 12.56 3.84
C ASP A 133 0.17 13.57 4.55
N PRO A 134 0.75 14.56 3.84
CA PRO A 134 1.75 15.46 4.41
C PRO A 134 1.21 16.31 5.56
N ASP A 135 -0.07 16.68 5.53
CA ASP A 135 -0.70 17.50 6.56
C ASP A 135 -0.87 16.71 7.86
N SER A 136 -1.40 15.49 7.79
CA SER A 136 -1.49 14.56 8.92
C SER A 136 -0.09 14.25 9.51
N LEU A 137 0.88 13.94 8.64
CA LEU A 137 2.26 13.63 9.04
C LEU A 137 2.91 14.80 9.79
N THR A 138 2.90 16.00 9.19
CA THR A 138 3.50 17.19 9.81
C THR A 138 2.81 17.52 11.15
N LYS A 139 1.47 17.50 11.18
CA LYS A 139 0.70 17.84 12.37
C LYS A 139 0.90 16.85 13.52
N SER A 140 1.13 15.57 13.23
CA SER A 140 1.34 14.56 14.27
C SER A 140 2.78 14.56 14.79
N LEU A 141 3.76 14.74 13.91
CA LEU A 141 5.18 14.58 14.22
C LEU A 141 5.83 15.86 14.76
N ASP A 142 5.50 17.02 14.17
CA ASP A 142 6.13 18.32 14.43
C ASP A 142 5.31 19.25 15.35
N ARG A 143 4.20 18.76 15.91
CA ARG A 143 3.47 19.50 16.95
C ARG A 143 4.27 19.55 18.25
N SER A 144 3.96 20.53 19.09
CA SER A 144 4.45 20.55 20.47
C SER A 144 3.99 19.27 21.22
N GLY A 145 4.94 18.63 21.89
CA GLY A 145 4.77 17.30 22.49
C GLY A 145 4.58 16.15 21.47
N GLY A 146 4.93 16.37 20.20
CA GLY A 146 5.09 15.32 19.19
C GLY A 146 6.45 14.63 19.30
N ILE A 147 6.66 13.56 18.51
CA ILE A 147 7.89 12.77 18.61
C ILE A 147 9.14 13.58 18.27
N LEU A 148 9.08 14.49 17.30
CA LEU A 148 10.23 15.33 16.92
C LEU A 148 10.59 16.31 18.04
N ASP A 149 9.60 16.89 18.72
CA ASP A 149 9.80 17.79 19.85
C ASP A 149 10.35 17.04 21.08
N ILE A 150 9.83 15.84 21.36
CA ILE A 150 10.31 14.98 22.44
C ILE A 150 11.78 14.61 22.22
N LEU A 151 12.14 14.11 21.04
CA LEU A 151 13.53 13.75 20.73
C LEU A 151 14.44 14.97 20.76
N LYS A 152 14.01 16.11 20.20
CA LYS A 152 14.80 17.34 20.22
C LYS A 152 15.13 17.82 21.64
N ASN A 153 14.22 17.64 22.60
CA ASN A 153 14.38 18.14 23.96
C ASN A 153 14.99 17.10 24.93
N ASN A 154 14.76 15.82 24.71
CA ASN A 154 15.16 14.75 25.63
C ASN A 154 16.40 13.96 25.19
N SER A 155 16.83 14.10 23.94
CA SER A 155 18.04 13.46 23.46
C SER A 155 19.29 14.06 24.12
N PHE A 156 20.25 13.18 24.44
CA PHE A 156 21.52 13.58 25.03
C PHE A 156 22.36 14.43 24.09
N GLU A 157 22.23 14.21 22.78
CA GLU A 157 22.78 15.07 21.74
C GLU A 157 21.77 16.15 21.30
N LYS A 158 22.28 17.30 20.86
CA LYS A 158 21.45 18.37 20.28
C LYS A 158 20.97 17.99 18.88
N LEU A 159 19.95 17.14 18.81
CA LEU A 159 19.31 16.75 17.56
C LEU A 159 18.65 17.96 16.89
N LYS A 160 18.81 18.05 15.57
CA LYS A 160 18.08 19.01 14.73
C LYS A 160 17.29 18.26 13.67
N PHE A 161 16.02 18.63 13.57
CA PHE A 161 15.09 18.09 12.59
C PHE A 161 14.71 19.18 11.60
N SER A 162 14.70 18.84 10.32
CA SER A 162 14.12 19.67 9.26
C SER A 162 13.11 18.83 8.50
N VAL A 163 11.87 19.31 8.41
CA VAL A 163 10.78 18.62 7.74
C VAL A 163 10.46 19.37 6.45
N GLU A 164 10.55 18.69 5.31
CA GLU A 164 10.21 19.22 4.00
C GLU A 164 9.04 18.43 3.41
N ARG A 165 8.02 19.14 2.91
CA ARG A 165 6.91 18.52 2.19
C ARG A 165 7.33 18.22 0.75
N LYS A 166 6.96 17.06 0.25
CA LYS A 166 7.26 16.66 -1.13
C LYS A 166 5.98 16.19 -1.81
N ASP A 167 5.69 16.74 -2.97
CA ASP A 167 4.52 16.35 -3.77
C ASP A 167 4.70 15.00 -4.46
N ASN A 168 5.95 14.60 -4.70
CA ASN A 168 6.26 13.31 -5.29
C ASN A 168 7.54 12.74 -4.67
N LEU A 169 7.37 11.78 -3.77
CA LEU A 169 8.42 10.92 -3.23
C LEU A 169 8.31 9.54 -3.85
N VAL A 170 9.45 8.98 -4.24
CA VAL A 170 9.54 7.65 -4.81
C VAL A 170 10.41 6.79 -3.91
N LEU A 171 9.83 5.76 -3.31
CA LEU A 171 10.54 4.84 -2.43
C LEU A 171 10.70 3.48 -3.12
N PRO A 172 11.92 2.91 -3.14
CA PRO A 172 12.15 1.63 -3.78
C PRO A 172 11.50 0.48 -3.01
N PRO A 173 11.41 -0.72 -3.62
CA PRO A 173 11.05 -1.93 -2.88
C PRO A 173 12.13 -2.28 -1.84
N HIS A 174 11.72 -2.98 -0.80
CA HIS A 174 12.60 -3.59 0.19
C HIS A 174 13.38 -4.73 -0.47
N GLY A 175 14.71 -4.61 -0.50
CA GLY A 175 15.59 -5.54 -1.22
C GLY A 175 15.70 -6.95 -0.61
N GLY A 176 15.09 -7.21 0.55
CA GLY A 176 15.11 -8.52 1.19
C GLY A 176 14.13 -9.51 0.56
N LYS A 177 14.63 -10.55 -0.11
CA LYS A 177 13.78 -11.68 -0.51
C LYS A 177 13.33 -12.43 0.74
N ILE A 178 12.01 -12.59 0.91
CA ILE A 178 11.45 -13.47 1.94
C ILE A 178 11.56 -14.91 1.42
N ASP A 179 12.57 -15.65 1.88
CA ASP A 179 12.72 -17.07 1.58
C ASP A 179 11.98 -17.91 2.63
N PHE A 180 10.84 -18.47 2.25
CA PHE A 180 10.04 -19.32 3.12
C PHE A 180 10.53 -20.77 3.04
N ARG A 181 11.38 -21.19 3.98
CA ARG A 181 11.89 -22.58 4.02
C ARG A 181 10.86 -23.61 4.50
N TYR A 182 9.96 -23.19 5.40
CA TYR A 182 9.03 -24.09 6.08
C TYR A 182 7.55 -23.77 5.82
N SER A 183 7.25 -22.64 5.18
CA SER A 183 5.88 -22.25 4.82
C SER A 183 5.73 -22.14 3.32
N LYS A 184 4.53 -22.44 2.83
CA LYS A 184 4.13 -22.28 1.44
C LYS A 184 2.77 -21.59 1.41
N ALA A 185 2.53 -20.77 0.40
CA ALA A 185 1.20 -20.22 0.18
C ALA A 185 0.21 -21.40 0.01
N VAL A 186 -0.88 -21.36 0.77
CA VAL A 186 -1.97 -22.32 0.60
C VAL A 186 -2.76 -21.87 -0.62
N ASN A 187 -2.73 -22.66 -1.69
CA ASN A 187 -3.59 -22.46 -2.84
C ASN A 187 -4.93 -23.17 -2.55
N TYR A 188 -6.02 -22.40 -2.51
CA TYR A 188 -7.39 -22.92 -2.45
C TYR A 188 -7.95 -23.14 -3.85
#